data_AF-A0A2M7U3N1-F1
#
_entry.id   AF-A0A2M7U3N1-F1
#
_cell.length_a   1.000
_cell.length_b   1.000
_cell.length_c   1.000
_cell.angle_alpha   90.00
_cell.angle_beta   90.00
_cell.angle_gamma   90.00
#
_symmetry.space_group_name_H-M   'P 1'
#
loop_
_entity.id
_entity.type
_entity.pdbx_description
1 polymer ?
#
loop_
_entity_poly.entity_id
_entity_poly.type
_entity_poly.pdbx_seq_one_letter_code
_entity_poly.pdbx_strand_id
1 'polypeptide(L)'
;MLEDFPKQITEKTQEKFAVSESGLYALSITARCKAKNYLRVEIDGQLFREIPPKDNIQKNTVPPAWNGAKLKGKSQTNIFLLRLEVGEYTITFIPKGSARVESWDFQQVLDPTKIELNLEQQAENGNGRPWVTIALIDLPLKSINSEATVDWHYFDGDDVKLIIDNEVEKNPDSILWKDWVWHAKPRQLFSGSKKEQKTVVKNLNKGTHYIEFWADKTPTLHRVVLDLGGLETKETREDTDQPSPSTPTVDNPKWTGDFVDDTDQIILARALFGEARNTLVPDKARIAIGWVIKNRVASSGWPDTYWQVITKPSHFSAFNLGDDNRPFVEDPFHTGKEIDRQAWKKAYEIAGKVISGELVDPTQGGNHYYDDSISTPSWAEDQQPTLIVSYTNQYRREAKVFFLKL
;
A
#
# COMPACT_ATOMS: atom_id res chain seq x y z
N MET A 1 21.60 -4.29 -18.49
CA MET A 1 21.01 -3.99 -19.81
C MET A 1 21.71 -4.85 -20.85
N LEU A 2 20.96 -5.59 -21.68
CA LEU A 2 21.53 -6.30 -22.82
C LEU A 2 22.17 -5.30 -23.79
N GLU A 3 23.27 -5.67 -24.45
CA GLU A 3 23.97 -4.78 -25.40
C GLU A 3 23.06 -4.23 -26.51
N ASP A 4 22.00 -4.98 -26.86
CA ASP A 4 21.06 -4.67 -27.94
C ASP A 4 19.86 -3.81 -27.52
N PHE A 5 19.72 -3.44 -26.23
CA PHE A 5 18.58 -2.62 -25.80
C PHE A 5 18.62 -1.22 -26.45
N PRO A 6 17.51 -0.76 -27.06
CA PRO A 6 17.47 0.56 -27.69
C PRO A 6 17.62 1.67 -26.64
N LYS A 7 18.73 2.42 -26.71
CA LYS A 7 18.98 3.54 -25.78
C LYS A 7 17.90 4.63 -25.87
N GLN A 8 17.29 4.82 -27.04
CA GLN A 8 16.19 5.75 -27.26
C GLN A 8 14.95 4.97 -27.67
N ILE A 9 13.86 5.10 -26.91
CA ILE A 9 12.59 4.43 -27.16
C ILE A 9 11.48 5.43 -27.44
N THR A 10 10.65 5.11 -28.43
CA THR A 10 9.43 5.86 -28.82
C THR A 10 8.18 4.99 -28.77
N GLU A 11 8.35 3.68 -28.66
CA GLU A 11 7.29 2.68 -28.61
C GLU A 11 7.48 1.80 -27.37
N LYS A 12 6.46 1.01 -27.04
CA LYS A 12 6.52 0.05 -25.95
C LYS A 12 7.65 -0.95 -26.23
N THR A 13 8.57 -1.10 -25.27
CA THR A 13 9.69 -2.05 -25.36
C THR A 13 9.64 -2.97 -24.14
N GLN A 14 9.92 -4.26 -24.34
CA GLN A 14 9.89 -5.27 -23.28
C GLN A 14 11.22 -5.99 -23.23
N GLU A 15 11.69 -6.24 -22.02
CA GLU A 15 12.85 -7.08 -21.75
C GLU A 15 12.46 -8.16 -20.77
N LYS A 16 12.98 -9.37 -20.99
CA LYS A 16 12.80 -10.48 -20.07
C LYS A 16 14.00 -10.59 -19.14
N PHE A 17 13.76 -11.03 -17.92
CA PHE A 17 14.82 -11.38 -16.99
C PHE A 17 14.39 -12.58 -16.15
N ALA A 18 15.36 -13.41 -15.77
CA ALA A 18 15.12 -14.60 -14.98
C ALA A 18 15.59 -14.37 -13.54
N VAL A 19 14.78 -14.84 -12.60
CA VAL A 19 15.08 -14.90 -11.17
C VAL A 19 15.39 -16.35 -10.83
N SER A 20 16.61 -16.61 -10.40
CA SER A 20 17.09 -17.96 -10.06
C SER A 20 16.80 -18.36 -8.61
N GLU A 21 16.57 -17.39 -7.74
CA GLU A 21 16.28 -17.62 -6.31
C GLU A 21 15.14 -16.70 -5.86
N SER A 22 14.18 -17.24 -5.12
CA SER A 22 13.13 -16.40 -4.53
C SER A 22 13.71 -15.47 -3.48
N GLY A 23 13.31 -14.20 -3.48
CA GLY A 23 13.85 -13.23 -2.54
C GLY A 23 13.41 -11.80 -2.79
N LEU A 24 14.03 -10.88 -2.06
CA LEU A 24 13.87 -9.45 -2.30
C LEU A 24 14.85 -9.01 -3.39
N TYR A 25 14.37 -8.23 -4.36
CA TYR A 25 15.17 -7.74 -5.47
C TYR A 25 15.10 -6.22 -5.57
N ALA A 26 16.21 -5.60 -5.96
CA ALA A 26 16.30 -4.21 -6.35
C ALA A 26 16.44 -4.12 -7.87
N LEU A 27 15.44 -3.54 -8.55
CA LEU A 27 15.46 -3.25 -9.98
C LEU A 27 15.79 -1.76 -10.16
N SER A 28 17.00 -1.46 -10.65
CA SER A 28 17.47 -0.10 -10.86
C SER A 28 17.35 0.29 -12.32
N ILE A 29 16.78 1.47 -12.59
CA ILE A 29 16.57 1.98 -13.95
C ILE A 29 16.98 3.44 -13.96
N THR A 30 17.86 3.83 -14.87
CA THR A 30 18.23 5.22 -15.08
C THR A 30 17.78 5.66 -16.46
N ALA A 31 17.00 6.73 -16.52
CA ALA A 31 16.48 7.26 -17.78
C ALA A 31 16.29 8.77 -17.72
N ARG A 32 16.08 9.38 -18.89
CA ARG A 32 15.78 10.81 -19.02
C ARG A 32 14.67 11.07 -20.04
N CYS A 33 13.84 12.07 -19.75
CA CYS A 33 12.79 12.55 -20.64
C CYS A 33 12.90 14.07 -20.84
N LYS A 34 12.63 14.53 -22.07
CA LYS A 34 12.50 15.97 -22.40
C LYS A 34 11.09 16.46 -22.08
N ALA A 35 10.92 17.77 -21.88
CA ALA A 35 9.70 18.46 -21.44
C ALA A 35 8.35 17.74 -21.64
N LYS A 36 7.94 17.45 -22.88
CA LYS A 36 6.61 16.89 -23.19
C LYS A 36 6.57 15.35 -23.20
N ASN A 37 7.68 14.71 -22.87
CA ASN A 37 7.84 13.26 -22.93
C ASN A 37 7.80 12.64 -21.53
N TYR A 38 7.38 11.39 -21.48
CA TYR A 38 7.30 10.63 -20.25
C TYR A 38 7.77 9.21 -20.49
N LEU A 39 8.21 8.55 -19.41
CA LEU A 39 8.39 7.12 -19.36
C LEU A 39 7.72 6.60 -18.11
N ARG A 40 6.98 5.50 -18.24
CA ARG A 40 6.65 4.64 -17.11
C ARG A 40 7.18 3.24 -17.38
N VAL A 41 7.33 2.49 -16.30
CA VAL A 41 7.70 1.07 -16.35
C VAL A 41 6.64 0.26 -15.62
N GLU A 42 6.37 -0.93 -16.15
CA GLU A 42 5.54 -1.96 -15.51
C GLU A 42 6.40 -3.22 -15.34
N ILE A 43 6.38 -3.83 -14.16
CA ILE A 43 7.10 -5.08 -13.87
C ILE A 43 6.05 -6.19 -13.82
N ASP A 44 6.16 -7.17 -14.71
CA ASP A 44 5.19 -8.25 -14.91
C ASP A 44 3.74 -7.76 -15.07
N GLY A 45 3.57 -6.63 -15.75
CA GLY A 45 2.28 -5.98 -15.96
C GLY A 45 1.75 -5.20 -14.74
N GLN A 46 2.44 -5.20 -13.60
CA GLN A 46 2.08 -4.39 -12.45
C GLN A 46 2.25 -2.90 -12.76
N LEU A 47 1.14 -2.15 -12.63
CA LEU A 47 1.12 -0.70 -12.73
C LEU A 47 1.35 -0.06 -11.36
N PHE A 48 2.35 0.82 -11.27
CA PHE A 48 2.61 1.61 -10.07
C PHE A 48 1.78 2.90 -10.07
N ARG A 49 0.92 3.05 -9.05
CA ARG A 49 -0.06 4.15 -8.92
C ARG A 49 0.39 5.23 -7.95
N GLU A 50 -0.24 6.39 -8.01
CA GLU A 50 -0.07 7.49 -7.04
C GLU A 50 -0.47 7.11 -5.61
N ILE A 51 0.15 7.75 -4.62
CA ILE A 51 -0.16 7.58 -3.19
C ILE A 51 -0.62 8.94 -2.61
N PRO A 52 -1.78 9.04 -1.93
CA PRO A 52 -2.84 8.03 -1.93
C PRO A 52 -3.45 7.87 -3.34
N PRO A 53 -4.07 6.71 -3.64
CA PRO A 53 -4.76 6.50 -4.89
C PRO A 53 -5.83 7.57 -5.14
N LYS A 54 -5.92 8.05 -6.38
CA LYS A 54 -6.95 8.98 -6.85
C LYS A 54 -7.95 8.24 -7.73
N ASP A 55 -9.14 8.80 -7.92
CA ASP A 55 -10.15 8.22 -8.83
C ASP A 55 -9.61 8.09 -10.25
N ASN A 56 -8.92 9.13 -10.73
CA ASN A 56 -8.25 9.13 -12.03
C ASN A 56 -6.81 8.68 -11.90
N ILE A 57 -6.56 7.42 -12.31
CA ILE A 57 -5.24 6.78 -12.28
C ILE A 57 -4.20 7.63 -13.00
N GLN A 58 -3.18 8.06 -12.25
CA GLN A 58 -2.02 8.73 -12.82
C GLN A 58 -1.06 7.66 -13.35
N LYS A 59 -0.81 7.64 -14.66
CA LYS A 59 0.06 6.62 -15.26
C LYS A 59 1.50 7.10 -15.48
N ASN A 60 1.69 8.40 -15.76
CA ASN A 60 2.97 8.95 -16.23
C ASN A 60 3.53 10.05 -15.33
N THR A 61 2.86 10.32 -14.22
CA THR A 61 3.12 11.45 -13.31
C THR A 61 3.27 11.00 -11.87
N VAL A 62 3.27 9.68 -11.64
CA VAL A 62 3.59 9.05 -10.36
C VAL A 62 5.09 9.18 -10.05
N PRO A 63 5.49 9.07 -8.77
CA PRO A 63 6.90 9.20 -8.38
C PRO A 63 7.89 8.31 -9.16
N PRO A 64 7.61 7.01 -9.43
CA PRO A 64 8.51 6.16 -10.20
C PRO A 64 8.35 6.31 -11.73
N ALA A 65 7.78 7.41 -12.22
CA ALA A 65 7.76 7.76 -13.64
C ALA A 65 8.77 8.86 -13.95
N TRP A 66 9.35 8.81 -15.16
CA TRP A 66 10.22 9.89 -15.65
C TRP A 66 9.37 10.97 -16.28
N ASN A 67 9.07 12.00 -15.50
CA ASN A 67 8.27 13.13 -15.96
C ASN A 67 9.16 14.18 -16.63
N GLY A 68 9.12 14.25 -17.96
CA GLY A 68 9.95 15.18 -18.72
C GLY A 68 9.72 16.66 -18.41
N ALA A 69 8.53 17.05 -17.91
CA ALA A 69 8.25 18.42 -17.52
C ALA A 69 9.05 18.83 -16.27
N LYS A 70 9.27 17.87 -15.36
CA LYS A 70 10.15 18.04 -14.18
C LYS A 70 11.61 17.86 -14.56
N LEU A 71 11.94 16.80 -15.32
CA LEU A 71 13.32 16.43 -15.62
C LEU A 71 14.00 17.35 -16.63
N LYS A 72 13.28 17.92 -17.61
CA LYS A 72 13.84 18.80 -18.64
C LYS A 72 15.12 18.24 -19.29
N GLY A 73 15.12 16.93 -19.57
CA GLY A 73 16.23 16.20 -20.19
C GLY A 73 17.33 15.72 -19.24
N LYS A 74 17.16 15.90 -17.91
CA LYS A 74 18.11 15.39 -16.91
C LYS A 74 17.77 13.95 -16.52
N SER A 75 18.78 13.25 -16.04
CA SER A 75 18.69 11.87 -15.60
C SER A 75 17.99 11.73 -14.25
N GLN A 76 17.17 10.69 -14.14
CA GLN A 76 16.55 10.23 -12.91
C GLN A 76 16.75 8.71 -12.81
N THR A 77 17.04 8.24 -11.61
CA THR A 77 17.18 6.81 -11.29
C THR A 77 16.01 6.37 -10.45
N ASN A 78 15.30 5.33 -10.89
CA ASN A 78 14.22 4.71 -10.12
C ASN A 78 14.65 3.30 -9.71
N ILE A 79 14.51 2.98 -8.43
CA ILE A 79 14.87 1.70 -7.83
C ILE A 79 13.59 1.07 -7.28
N PHE A 80 13.18 -0.08 -7.83
CA PHE A 80 12.02 -0.82 -7.36
C PHE A 80 12.51 -1.95 -6.45
N LEU A 81 12.07 -1.93 -5.19
CA LEU A 81 12.29 -3.01 -4.24
C LEU A 81 11.01 -3.84 -4.15
N LEU A 82 11.11 -5.11 -4.53
CA LEU A 82 9.97 -6.02 -4.58
C LEU A 82 10.42 -7.46 -4.40
N ARG A 83 9.52 -8.30 -3.85
CA ARG A 83 9.75 -9.73 -3.75
C ARG A 83 9.45 -10.39 -5.09
N LEU A 84 10.37 -11.25 -5.53
CA LEU A 84 10.24 -12.07 -6.72
C LEU A 84 10.48 -13.52 -6.33
N GLU A 85 9.76 -14.42 -7.00
CA GLU A 85 9.94 -15.87 -6.87
C GLU A 85 10.81 -16.39 -8.01
N VAL A 86 11.28 -17.64 -7.94
CA VAL A 86 11.98 -18.27 -9.07
C VAL A 86 11.06 -18.26 -10.30
N GLY A 87 11.54 -17.69 -11.42
CA GLY A 87 10.74 -17.58 -12.62
C GLY A 87 11.30 -16.61 -13.67
N GLU A 88 10.58 -16.51 -14.79
CA GLU A 88 10.82 -15.49 -15.81
C GLU A 88 9.85 -14.32 -15.62
N TYR A 89 10.39 -13.12 -15.62
CA TYR A 89 9.65 -11.87 -15.49
C TYR A 89 9.88 -10.98 -16.70
N THR A 90 8.98 -10.03 -16.88
CA THR A 90 9.09 -9.02 -17.94
C THR A 90 9.12 -7.63 -17.35
N ILE A 91 10.10 -6.82 -17.75
CA ILE A 91 10.07 -5.37 -17.55
C ILE A 91 9.59 -4.69 -18.83
N THR A 92 8.55 -3.87 -18.71
CA THR A 92 7.92 -3.18 -19.84
C THR A 92 8.14 -1.68 -19.74
N PHE A 93 8.85 -1.11 -20.70
CA PHE A 93 9.07 0.32 -20.85
C PHE A 93 8.00 0.93 -21.75
N ILE A 94 7.27 1.93 -21.24
CA ILE A 94 6.12 2.53 -21.94
C ILE A 94 6.35 4.04 -22.06
N PRO A 95 6.94 4.51 -23.17
CA PRO A 95 7.13 5.93 -23.41
C PRO A 95 5.82 6.61 -23.84
N LYS A 96 5.65 7.87 -23.42
CA LYS A 96 4.74 8.83 -24.06
C LYS A 96 5.61 9.87 -24.77
N GLY A 97 5.68 9.82 -26.09
CA GLY A 97 6.64 10.59 -26.88
C GLY A 97 7.96 9.83 -26.99
N SER A 98 9.03 10.30 -26.36
CA SER A 98 10.34 9.64 -26.43
C SER A 98 11.13 9.71 -25.13
N ALA A 99 11.73 8.59 -24.75
CA ALA A 99 12.55 8.46 -23.55
C ALA A 99 13.92 7.87 -23.90
N ARG A 100 14.96 8.30 -23.19
CA ARG A 100 16.28 7.68 -23.28
C ARG A 100 16.50 6.85 -22.02
N VAL A 101 16.60 5.53 -22.16
CA VAL A 101 16.98 4.63 -21.07
C VAL A 101 18.50 4.51 -21.11
N GLU A 102 19.15 4.90 -20.04
CA GLU A 102 20.61 4.95 -19.93
C GLU A 102 21.18 3.63 -19.40
N SER A 103 20.50 3.09 -18.39
CA SER A 103 20.82 1.78 -17.81
C SER A 103 19.57 1.16 -17.19
N TRP A 104 19.58 -0.16 -17.11
CA TRP A 104 18.76 -0.89 -16.17
C TRP A 104 19.46 -2.19 -15.77
N ASP A 105 19.26 -2.60 -14.53
CA ASP A 105 19.80 -3.81 -13.92
C ASP A 105 18.89 -4.27 -12.78
N PHE A 106 19.13 -5.48 -12.30
CA PHE A 106 18.45 -6.02 -11.14
C PHE A 106 19.41 -6.88 -10.33
N GLN A 107 19.27 -6.84 -9.01
CA GLN A 107 20.10 -7.60 -8.08
C GLN A 107 19.29 -8.08 -6.90
N GLN A 108 19.62 -9.26 -6.39
CA GLN A 108 19.01 -9.79 -5.17
C GLN A 108 19.58 -9.03 -3.96
N VAL A 109 18.70 -8.69 -3.03
CA VAL A 109 19.05 -8.13 -1.73
C VAL A 109 19.29 -9.29 -0.78
N LEU A 110 20.57 -9.55 -0.47
CA LEU A 110 21.00 -10.71 0.32
C LEU A 110 20.61 -10.59 1.80
N ASP A 111 20.65 -9.37 2.34
CA ASP A 111 20.23 -9.07 3.71
C ASP A 111 19.00 -8.15 3.70
N PRO A 112 17.78 -8.72 3.79
CA PRO A 112 16.55 -7.93 3.80
C PRO A 112 16.38 -7.09 5.07
N THR A 113 17.13 -7.36 6.14
CA THR A 113 17.07 -6.60 7.39
C THR A 113 17.86 -5.29 7.31
N LYS A 114 18.75 -5.18 6.33
CA LYS A 114 19.58 -4.00 6.10
C LYS A 114 19.81 -3.79 4.62
N ILE A 115 18.86 -3.11 3.98
CA ILE A 115 18.95 -2.82 2.55
C ILE A 115 19.85 -1.60 2.37
N GLU A 116 21.01 -1.83 1.76
CA GLU A 116 21.99 -0.79 1.54
C GLU A 116 22.14 -0.52 0.04
N LEU A 117 21.66 0.65 -0.39
CA LEU A 117 21.79 1.14 -1.75
C LEU A 117 23.01 2.07 -1.81
N ASN A 118 24.12 1.56 -2.32
CA ASN A 118 25.35 2.33 -2.56
C ASN A 118 25.25 2.97 -3.96
N LEU A 119 24.90 4.25 -4.01
CA LEU A 119 24.55 4.96 -5.24
C LEU A 119 25.73 5.75 -5.81
N GLU A 120 26.48 6.45 -4.96
CA GLU A 120 27.59 7.35 -5.35
C GLU A 120 27.24 8.25 -6.55
N GLN A 121 26.00 8.74 -6.58
CA GLN A 121 25.46 9.47 -7.71
C GLN A 121 25.62 10.97 -7.47
N GLN A 122 26.11 11.71 -8.46
CA GLN A 122 26.05 13.18 -8.49
C GLN A 122 24.90 13.63 -9.39
N ALA A 123 24.08 14.56 -8.92
CA ALA A 123 23.00 15.12 -9.74
C ALA A 123 23.56 16.01 -10.86
N GLU A 124 22.98 15.91 -12.07
CA GLU A 124 23.20 16.92 -13.11
C GLU A 124 22.59 18.26 -12.67
N ASN A 125 23.32 19.36 -12.93
CA ASN A 125 22.89 20.72 -12.61
C ASN A 125 21.45 20.99 -13.11
N GLY A 126 20.58 21.34 -12.18
CA GLY A 126 19.17 21.59 -12.42
C GLY A 126 18.57 22.39 -11.28
N ASN A 127 17.26 22.66 -11.37
CA ASN A 127 16.52 23.34 -10.33
C ASN A 127 15.39 22.44 -9.84
N GLY A 128 15.43 22.08 -8.55
CA GLY A 128 14.37 21.42 -7.79
C GLY A 128 13.62 20.34 -8.58
N ARG A 129 14.28 19.22 -8.86
CA ARG A 129 13.73 18.13 -9.68
C ARG A 129 13.88 16.76 -9.01
N PRO A 130 13.03 15.78 -9.35
CA PRO A 130 13.30 14.39 -9.01
C PRO A 130 14.66 13.95 -9.55
N TRP A 131 15.34 13.15 -8.75
CA TRP A 131 16.66 12.66 -9.07
C TRP A 131 16.80 11.17 -8.80
N VAL A 132 16.47 10.73 -7.58
CA VAL A 132 16.40 9.31 -7.23
C VAL A 132 15.03 9.02 -6.63
N THR A 133 14.33 8.01 -7.13
CA THR A 133 13.09 7.52 -6.52
C THR A 133 13.26 6.06 -6.14
N ILE A 134 12.97 5.72 -4.89
CA ILE A 134 12.89 4.33 -4.44
C ILE A 134 11.42 3.98 -4.25
N ALA A 135 10.97 2.95 -4.96
CA ALA A 135 9.63 2.40 -4.84
C ALA A 135 9.69 1.10 -4.05
N LEU A 136 9.13 1.11 -2.85
CA LEU A 136 8.92 -0.07 -2.02
C LEU A 136 7.59 -0.69 -2.44
N ILE A 137 7.59 -1.92 -2.92
CA ILE A 137 6.38 -2.60 -3.42
C ILE A 137 5.99 -3.72 -2.46
N ASP A 138 4.87 -3.53 -1.77
CA ASP A 138 4.40 -4.47 -0.73
C ASP A 138 5.47 -4.70 0.36
N LEU A 139 6.10 -3.60 0.80
CA LEU A 139 7.16 -3.60 1.80
C LEU A 139 6.92 -2.50 2.84
N PRO A 140 7.17 -2.76 4.13
CA PRO A 140 7.12 -1.73 5.17
C PRO A 140 8.34 -0.80 5.12
N LEU A 141 8.29 0.33 5.85
CA LEU A 141 9.44 1.23 6.05
C LEU A 141 9.47 1.76 7.48
N LYS A 142 10.38 1.26 8.31
CA LYS A 142 10.60 1.78 9.67
C LYS A 142 11.39 3.08 9.63
N SER A 143 12.55 3.04 9.02
CA SER A 143 13.40 4.22 8.88
C SER A 143 14.20 4.21 7.59
N ILE A 144 14.59 5.40 7.18
CA ILE A 144 15.53 5.63 6.11
C ILE A 144 16.70 6.43 6.66
N ASN A 145 17.90 5.95 6.40
CA ASN A 145 19.12 6.67 6.69
C ASN A 145 19.82 6.96 5.36
N SER A 146 20.07 8.24 5.08
CA SER A 146 20.64 8.67 3.81
C SER A 146 21.87 9.53 4.03
N GLU A 147 22.86 9.38 3.16
CA GLU A 147 24.10 10.14 3.20
C GLU A 147 24.27 10.95 1.92
N ALA A 148 24.35 12.27 2.06
CA ALA A 148 24.50 13.18 0.94
C ALA A 148 25.58 14.23 1.21
N THR A 149 26.23 14.68 0.13
CA THR A 149 27.16 15.80 0.12
C THR A 149 26.55 16.98 -0.62
N VAL A 150 26.62 18.14 0.02
CA VAL A 150 26.20 19.44 -0.54
C VAL A 150 27.35 20.43 -0.49
N ASP A 151 27.47 21.29 -1.49
CA ASP A 151 28.43 22.38 -1.51
C ASP A 151 27.81 23.72 -1.91
N TRP A 152 28.42 24.81 -1.45
CA TRP A 152 28.00 26.15 -1.82
C TRP A 152 28.75 26.62 -3.06
N HIS A 153 28.00 26.99 -4.09
CA HIS A 153 28.52 27.62 -5.29
C HIS A 153 28.28 29.12 -5.23
N TYR A 154 28.91 29.89 -6.13
CA TYR A 154 29.00 31.37 -6.07
C TYR A 154 27.78 32.12 -5.48
N PHE A 155 26.57 31.94 -6.01
CA PHE A 155 25.33 32.57 -5.51
C PHE A 155 24.23 31.57 -5.10
N ASP A 156 24.51 30.27 -5.15
CA ASP A 156 23.48 29.25 -5.03
C ASP A 156 24.09 27.93 -4.58
N GLY A 157 23.34 27.12 -3.87
CA GLY A 157 23.84 25.95 -3.16
C GLY A 157 23.29 24.63 -3.71
N ASP A 158 24.00 23.55 -3.47
CA ASP A 158 23.41 22.22 -3.59
C ASP A 158 22.39 21.99 -2.47
N ASP A 159 21.18 21.58 -2.82
CA ASP A 159 20.15 21.24 -1.86
C ASP A 159 19.49 19.89 -2.21
N VAL A 160 19.15 19.10 -1.19
CA VAL A 160 18.45 17.82 -1.32
C VAL A 160 17.19 17.82 -0.47
N LYS A 161 16.07 17.58 -1.12
CA LYS A 161 14.75 17.40 -0.51
C LYS A 161 14.39 15.94 -0.50
N LEU A 162 13.89 15.46 0.63
CA LEU A 162 13.37 14.12 0.80
C LEU A 162 11.84 14.19 0.87
N ILE A 163 11.17 13.37 0.08
CA ILE A 163 9.71 13.25 0.06
C ILE A 163 9.38 11.78 0.26
N ILE A 164 8.48 11.47 1.20
CA ILE A 164 8.01 10.11 1.45
C ILE A 164 6.49 10.12 1.36
N ASP A 165 5.91 9.31 0.46
CA ASP A 165 4.46 9.24 0.22
C ASP A 165 3.79 10.60 0.03
N ASN A 166 4.39 11.44 -0.83
CA ASN A 166 3.99 12.82 -1.11
C ASN A 166 4.12 13.81 0.07
N GLU A 167 4.67 13.38 1.21
CA GLU A 167 4.99 14.26 2.34
C GLU A 167 6.44 14.72 2.28
N VAL A 168 6.66 16.04 2.32
CA VAL A 168 8.01 16.61 2.36
C VAL A 168 8.58 16.52 3.77
N GLU A 169 9.70 15.83 3.92
CA GLU A 169 10.43 15.75 5.19
C GLU A 169 11.06 17.10 5.52
N LYS A 170 10.76 17.59 6.72
CA LYS A 170 11.20 18.92 7.15
C LYS A 170 12.60 18.88 7.76
N ASN A 171 13.35 19.95 7.55
CA ASN A 171 14.62 20.17 8.21
C ASN A 171 14.40 20.86 9.56
N PRO A 172 14.58 20.16 10.70
CA PRO A 172 14.36 20.76 12.01
C PRO A 172 15.42 21.82 12.38
N ASP A 173 16.59 21.78 11.74
CA ASP A 173 17.73 22.62 12.07
C ASP A 173 17.69 23.99 11.37
N SER A 174 16.64 24.27 10.58
CA SER A 174 16.63 25.42 9.68
C SER A 174 15.24 25.89 9.28
N ILE A 175 14.94 27.16 9.56
CA ILE A 175 13.70 27.82 9.13
C ILE A 175 13.77 28.23 7.65
N LEU A 176 14.93 28.70 7.19
CA LEU A 176 15.14 29.17 5.81
C LEU A 176 15.14 28.01 4.80
N TRP A 177 15.64 26.85 5.21
CA TRP A 177 15.73 25.63 4.39
C TRP A 177 14.82 24.52 4.92
N LYS A 178 13.63 24.89 5.43
CA LYS A 178 12.69 23.97 6.10
C LYS A 178 12.27 22.76 5.25
N ASP A 179 12.32 22.87 3.93
CA ASP A 179 11.92 21.83 2.97
C ASP A 179 13.12 21.13 2.32
N TRP A 180 14.34 21.42 2.79
CA TRP A 180 15.60 20.89 2.26
C TRP A 180 16.36 20.23 3.40
N VAL A 181 16.27 18.90 3.43
CA VAL A 181 16.87 18.06 4.48
C VAL A 181 18.39 18.20 4.48
N TRP A 182 19.00 18.26 3.30
CA TRP A 182 20.39 18.72 3.12
C TRP A 182 20.38 20.02 2.34
N HIS A 183 21.25 20.93 2.71
CA HIS A 183 21.34 22.21 2.05
C HIS A 183 22.71 22.84 2.25
N ALA A 184 23.15 23.58 1.25
CA ALA A 184 24.41 24.30 1.33
C ALA A 184 24.25 25.66 2.03
N LYS A 185 25.37 26.20 2.51
CA LYS A 185 25.49 27.49 3.20
C LYS A 185 26.72 28.23 2.69
N PRO A 186 26.68 29.57 2.54
CA PRO A 186 27.81 30.38 2.05
C PRO A 186 29.16 30.11 2.72
N ARG A 187 29.17 29.73 4.00
CA ARG A 187 30.39 29.38 4.75
C ARG A 187 31.20 28.23 4.14
N GLN A 188 30.61 27.41 3.29
CA GLN A 188 31.28 26.29 2.63
C GLN A 188 32.31 26.75 1.59
N LEU A 189 32.26 28.01 1.14
CA LEU A 189 33.35 28.64 0.37
C LEU A 189 34.71 28.56 1.08
N PHE A 190 34.73 28.45 2.41
CA PHE A 190 35.95 28.37 3.22
C PHE A 190 36.13 27.01 3.90
N SER A 191 35.03 26.30 4.18
CA SER A 191 35.06 25.03 4.92
C SER A 191 35.01 23.79 4.00
N GLY A 192 34.77 23.99 2.70
CA GLY A 192 34.56 22.91 1.73
C GLY A 192 33.15 22.31 1.79
N SER A 193 32.95 21.30 0.94
CA SER A 193 31.71 20.55 0.86
C SER A 193 31.38 19.85 2.18
N LYS A 194 30.09 19.63 2.42
CA LYS A 194 29.59 19.06 3.66
C LYS A 194 28.88 17.74 3.36
N LYS A 195 29.50 16.66 3.81
CA LYS A 195 28.94 15.30 3.76
C LYS A 195 28.20 15.04 5.08
N GLU A 196 26.92 14.71 5.00
CA GLU A 196 26.08 14.44 6.16
C GLU A 196 25.16 13.25 5.96
N GLN A 197 24.96 12.54 7.06
CA GLN A 197 24.00 11.47 7.17
C GLN A 197 22.80 11.92 7.99
N LYS A 198 21.59 11.61 7.53
CA LYS A 198 20.35 11.90 8.27
C LYS A 198 19.45 10.68 8.28
N THR A 199 18.82 10.44 9.43
CA THR A 199 17.84 9.37 9.63
C THR A 199 16.45 9.97 9.76
N VAL A 200 15.49 9.43 9.03
CA VAL A 200 14.06 9.73 9.16
C VAL A 200 13.33 8.45 9.55
N VAL A 201 12.57 8.50 10.63
CA VAL A 201 11.70 7.39 11.07
C VAL A 201 10.29 7.67 10.57
N LYS A 202 9.69 6.72 9.84
CA LYS A 202 8.31 6.85 9.32
C LYS A 202 7.36 5.78 9.86
N ASN A 203 7.87 4.59 10.20
CA ASN A 203 7.04 3.47 10.68
C ASN A 203 5.84 3.15 9.77
N LEU A 204 6.06 3.17 8.45
CA LEU A 204 5.05 2.80 7.48
C LEU A 204 4.84 1.29 7.50
N ASN A 205 3.57 0.89 7.50
CA ASN A 205 3.15 -0.51 7.40
C ASN A 205 3.48 -1.07 6.02
N LYS A 206 3.30 -2.38 5.84
CA LYS A 206 3.52 -3.03 4.55
C LYS A 206 2.58 -2.45 3.50
N GLY A 207 3.14 -1.94 2.40
CA GLY A 207 2.35 -1.34 1.34
C GLY A 207 3.23 -0.92 0.16
N THR A 208 2.66 -0.13 -0.75
CA THR A 208 3.48 0.58 -1.74
C THR A 208 3.87 1.93 -1.16
N HIS A 209 5.17 2.23 -1.12
CA HIS A 209 5.69 3.52 -0.65
C HIS A 209 6.67 4.10 -1.66
N TYR A 210 6.67 5.42 -1.78
CA TYR A 210 7.63 6.14 -2.62
C TYR A 210 8.49 7.06 -1.79
N ILE A 211 9.80 6.93 -1.99
CA ILE A 211 10.82 7.77 -1.39
C ILE A 211 11.48 8.52 -2.52
N GLU A 212 11.30 9.84 -2.59
CA GLU A 212 11.89 10.69 -3.62
C GLU A 212 12.98 11.59 -3.03
N PHE A 213 14.15 11.56 -3.67
CA PHE A 213 15.19 12.57 -3.51
C PHE A 213 15.09 13.56 -4.65
N TRP A 214 14.84 14.82 -4.30
CA TRP A 214 14.84 15.93 -5.23
C TRP A 214 16.10 16.74 -5.05
N ALA A 215 16.76 17.08 -6.16
CA ALA A 215 18.00 17.83 -6.17
C ALA A 215 17.79 19.25 -6.73
N ASP A 216 18.45 20.21 -6.09
CA ASP A 216 18.81 21.51 -6.69
C ASP A 216 20.33 21.54 -6.88
N LYS A 217 20.80 22.08 -8.01
CA LYS A 217 22.20 22.01 -8.48
C LYS A 217 22.75 20.60 -8.61
N THR A 218 23.87 20.31 -7.95
CA THR A 218 24.75 19.15 -8.19
C THR A 218 25.14 18.38 -6.91
N PRO A 219 24.22 18.15 -5.96
CA PRO A 219 24.51 17.35 -4.77
C PRO A 219 24.93 15.93 -5.15
N THR A 220 25.63 15.27 -4.22
CA THR A 220 25.98 13.85 -4.34
C THR A 220 25.21 13.04 -3.29
N LEU A 221 24.61 11.92 -3.69
CA LEU A 221 23.88 10.98 -2.83
C LEU A 221 24.72 9.72 -2.83
N HIS A 222 25.38 9.47 -1.70
CA HIS A 222 26.35 8.39 -1.57
C HIS A 222 25.63 7.08 -1.31
N ARG A 223 24.76 7.08 -0.30
CA ARG A 223 24.18 5.86 0.24
C ARG A 223 22.79 6.11 0.81
N VAL A 224 21.92 5.12 0.62
CA VAL A 224 20.61 5.03 1.27
C VAL A 224 20.49 3.67 1.95
N VAL A 225 20.29 3.66 3.25
CA VAL A 225 19.99 2.47 4.04
C VAL A 225 18.52 2.49 4.42
N LEU A 226 17.81 1.43 4.06
CA LEU A 226 16.42 1.25 4.41
C LEU A 226 16.31 0.18 5.49
N ASP A 227 15.66 0.55 6.57
CA ASP A 227 15.20 -0.35 7.61
C ASP A 227 13.73 -0.65 7.34
N LEU A 228 13.46 -1.84 6.81
CA LEU A 228 12.09 -2.31 6.60
C LEU A 228 11.49 -2.89 7.90
N GLY A 229 12.24 -2.92 9.00
CA GLY A 229 11.93 -3.77 10.14
C GLY A 229 12.22 -5.24 9.81
N GLY A 230 12.00 -6.14 10.78
CA GLY A 230 12.14 -7.57 10.56
C GLY A 230 11.22 -8.04 9.43
N LEU A 231 11.73 -8.11 8.21
CA LEU A 231 11.07 -8.79 7.11
C LEU A 231 11.04 -10.27 7.48
N GLU A 232 9.92 -10.78 7.96
CA GLU A 232 9.79 -12.17 8.40
C GLU A 232 10.40 -13.13 7.37
N THR A 233 11.62 -13.60 7.66
CA THR A 233 12.15 -14.81 7.07
C THR A 233 11.39 -15.94 7.75
N LYS A 234 10.74 -16.80 6.96
CA LYS A 234 10.33 -18.11 7.45
C LYS A 234 11.53 -18.74 8.15
N GLU A 235 11.29 -19.30 9.35
CA GLU A 235 12.26 -19.90 10.29
C GLU A 235 13.03 -18.83 11.09
N THR A 236 12.98 -18.71 12.42
CA THR A 236 12.80 -19.69 13.51
C THR A 236 12.22 -18.91 14.70
N ARG A 237 11.24 -19.49 15.41
CA ARG A 237 10.69 -18.91 16.65
C ARG A 237 11.66 -19.09 17.80
N GLU A 238 12.06 -18.01 18.46
CA GLU A 238 12.36 -18.00 19.90
C GLU A 238 11.79 -16.73 20.54
N ASP A 239 11.19 -16.92 21.71
CA ASP A 239 10.56 -15.93 22.58
C ASP A 239 11.42 -14.68 22.82
N THR A 240 10.84 -13.48 22.67
CA THR A 240 10.77 -12.47 23.75
C THR A 240 9.98 -11.22 23.34
N ASP A 241 8.97 -10.92 24.17
CA ASP A 241 8.17 -9.70 24.37
C ASP A 241 8.46 -8.42 23.55
N GLN A 242 7.65 -8.20 22.50
CA GLN A 242 6.68 -7.10 22.32
C GLN A 242 6.18 -7.09 20.85
N PRO A 243 4.86 -7.17 20.57
CA PRO A 243 4.37 -7.47 19.21
C PRO A 243 4.39 -6.23 18.29
N SER A 244 5.14 -6.35 17.19
CA SER A 244 4.89 -5.63 15.93
C SER A 244 3.68 -6.26 15.21
N PRO A 245 2.96 -5.52 14.34
CA PRO A 245 1.65 -5.95 13.82
C PRO A 245 1.77 -7.21 12.95
N SER A 246 1.47 -8.36 13.55
CA SER A 246 1.19 -9.60 12.82
C SER A 246 -0.10 -9.43 12.04
N THR A 247 -0.19 -9.95 10.81
CA THR A 247 -1.47 -10.14 10.10
C THR A 247 -2.50 -10.68 11.09
N PRO A 248 -3.63 -9.99 11.30
CA PRO A 248 -4.59 -10.41 12.31
C PRO A 248 -5.05 -11.84 12.03
N THR A 249 -5.05 -12.67 13.07
CA THR A 249 -5.51 -14.05 13.00
C THR A 249 -6.75 -14.21 13.88
N VAL A 250 -7.42 -15.35 13.77
CA VAL A 250 -8.54 -15.65 14.67
C VAL A 250 -8.12 -15.63 16.15
N ASP A 251 -6.86 -15.97 16.46
CA ASP A 251 -6.33 -16.00 17.83
C ASP A 251 -5.59 -14.72 18.24
N ASN A 252 -5.23 -13.86 17.29
CA ASN A 252 -4.71 -12.50 17.54
C ASN A 252 -5.42 -11.51 16.60
N PRO A 253 -6.67 -11.13 16.89
CA PRO A 253 -7.50 -10.38 15.96
C PRO A 253 -7.36 -8.87 16.11
N LYS A 254 -6.48 -8.39 17.00
CA LYS A 254 -6.29 -6.97 17.21
C LYS A 254 -5.82 -6.31 15.92
N TRP A 255 -6.59 -5.34 15.48
CA TRP A 255 -6.37 -4.58 14.28
C TRP A 255 -5.19 -3.62 14.38
N THR A 256 -4.57 -3.34 13.23
CA THR A 256 -3.28 -2.65 13.14
C THR A 256 -3.34 -1.29 12.43
N GLY A 257 -4.47 -0.89 11.83
CA GLY A 257 -4.53 0.40 11.12
C GLY A 257 -5.78 0.77 10.31
N ASP A 258 -6.02 0.13 9.15
CA ASP A 258 -7.12 0.47 8.20
C ASP A 258 -7.85 -0.78 7.62
N PHE A 259 -7.48 -1.96 8.13
CA PHE A 259 -7.98 -3.30 7.83
C PHE A 259 -7.43 -3.86 6.52
N VAL A 260 -6.52 -3.14 5.86
CA VAL A 260 -5.92 -3.58 4.59
C VAL A 260 -5.05 -4.83 4.78
N ASP A 261 -4.58 -5.07 6.00
CA ASP A 261 -3.77 -6.20 6.41
C ASP A 261 -4.58 -7.45 6.76
N ASP A 262 -5.91 -7.33 6.86
CA ASP A 262 -6.79 -8.48 7.06
C ASP A 262 -6.86 -9.32 5.78
N THR A 263 -6.73 -10.65 5.93
CA THR A 263 -7.13 -11.57 4.85
C THR A 263 -8.62 -11.44 4.56
N ASP A 264 -9.06 -11.84 3.36
CA ASP A 264 -10.50 -11.87 3.00
C ASP A 264 -11.36 -12.55 4.06
N GLN A 265 -10.86 -13.63 4.66
CA GLN A 265 -11.56 -14.35 5.72
C GLN A 265 -11.65 -13.53 7.02
N ILE A 266 -10.59 -12.81 7.39
CA ILE A 266 -10.57 -12.00 8.62
C ILE A 266 -11.46 -10.76 8.45
N ILE A 267 -11.36 -10.03 7.34
CA ILE A 267 -12.19 -8.84 7.14
C ILE A 267 -13.67 -9.21 7.03
N LEU A 268 -13.99 -10.32 6.36
CA LEU A 268 -15.35 -10.86 6.35
C LEU A 268 -15.79 -11.31 7.74
N ALA A 269 -14.91 -11.94 8.54
CA ALA A 269 -15.22 -12.30 9.91
C ALA A 269 -15.52 -11.06 10.78
N ARG A 270 -14.78 -9.97 10.61
CA ARG A 270 -15.05 -8.70 11.30
C ARG A 270 -16.40 -8.13 10.90
N ALA A 271 -16.76 -8.16 9.62
CA ALA A 271 -18.07 -7.72 9.17
C ALA A 271 -19.19 -8.58 9.78
N LEU A 272 -19.07 -9.91 9.74
CA LEU A 272 -20.04 -10.81 10.36
C LEU A 272 -20.12 -10.61 11.88
N PHE A 273 -19.00 -10.34 12.53
CA PHE A 273 -18.95 -10.04 13.96
C PHE A 273 -19.62 -8.70 14.27
N GLY A 274 -19.34 -7.63 13.52
CA GLY A 274 -19.96 -6.32 13.70
C GLY A 274 -21.48 -6.35 13.50
N GLU A 275 -21.94 -7.02 12.44
CA GLU A 275 -23.36 -7.08 12.07
C GLU A 275 -24.17 -8.07 12.90
N ALA A 276 -23.55 -9.14 13.40
CA ALA A 276 -24.25 -10.26 14.03
C ALA A 276 -23.54 -10.84 15.27
N ARG A 277 -22.85 -9.99 16.05
CA ARG A 277 -22.17 -10.36 17.31
C ARG A 277 -23.07 -11.09 18.30
N ASN A 278 -24.33 -10.65 18.40
CA ASN A 278 -25.27 -11.20 19.36
C ASN A 278 -25.55 -12.67 19.06
N THR A 279 -25.24 -13.55 20.01
CA THR A 279 -25.42 -15.01 19.89
C THR A 279 -26.87 -15.45 19.62
N LEU A 280 -27.86 -14.59 19.87
CA LEU A 280 -29.27 -14.84 19.52
C LEU A 280 -29.52 -14.77 18.01
N VAL A 281 -28.68 -14.05 17.25
CA VAL A 281 -28.75 -14.05 15.78
C VAL A 281 -28.35 -15.44 15.29
N PRO A 282 -29.18 -16.12 14.48
CA PRO A 282 -28.89 -17.48 14.01
C PRO A 282 -27.80 -17.48 12.94
N ASP A 283 -27.06 -18.58 12.83
CA ASP A 283 -26.01 -18.74 11.81
C ASP A 283 -26.55 -18.57 10.39
N LYS A 284 -27.82 -18.92 10.13
CA LYS A 284 -28.47 -18.68 8.84
C LYS A 284 -28.44 -17.20 8.43
N ALA A 285 -28.62 -16.28 9.37
CA ALA A 285 -28.51 -14.84 9.10
C ALA A 285 -27.05 -14.44 8.83
N ARG A 286 -26.09 -14.93 9.62
CA ARG A 286 -24.65 -14.67 9.41
C ARG A 286 -24.19 -15.15 8.03
N ILE A 287 -24.60 -16.36 7.64
CA ILE A 287 -24.30 -16.96 6.34
C ILE A 287 -24.89 -16.11 5.21
N ALA A 288 -26.14 -15.66 5.36
CA ALA A 288 -26.81 -14.83 4.37
C ALA A 288 -26.12 -13.45 4.21
N ILE A 289 -25.69 -12.80 5.31
CA ILE A 289 -24.90 -11.57 5.26
C ILE A 289 -23.56 -11.80 4.55
N GLY A 290 -22.87 -12.89 4.88
CA GLY A 290 -21.61 -13.26 4.22
C GLY A 290 -21.78 -13.45 2.71
N TRP A 291 -22.87 -14.08 2.29
CA TRP A 291 -23.21 -14.23 0.87
C TRP A 291 -23.57 -12.91 0.21
N VAL A 292 -24.26 -11.98 0.88
CA VAL A 292 -24.46 -10.62 0.35
C VAL A 292 -23.12 -9.95 0.04
N ILE A 293 -22.15 -10.02 0.95
CA ILE A 293 -20.82 -9.45 0.72
C ILE A 293 -20.13 -10.12 -0.47
N LYS A 294 -20.11 -11.46 -0.51
CA LYS A 294 -19.52 -12.23 -1.62
C LYS A 294 -20.19 -11.92 -2.97
N ASN A 295 -21.51 -11.76 -2.99
CA ASN A 295 -22.28 -11.41 -4.18
C ASN A 295 -22.00 -9.98 -4.65
N ARG A 296 -21.76 -9.04 -3.73
CA ARG A 296 -21.26 -7.70 -4.07
C ARG A 296 -19.89 -7.80 -4.72
N VAL A 297 -18.92 -8.46 -4.08
CA VAL A 297 -17.56 -8.65 -4.63
C VAL A 297 -17.59 -9.25 -6.05
N ALA A 298 -18.49 -10.18 -6.33
CA ALA A 298 -18.61 -10.83 -7.63
C ALA A 298 -19.35 -10.00 -8.71
N SER A 299 -19.95 -8.86 -8.35
CA SER A 299 -20.80 -8.06 -9.24
C SER A 299 -20.11 -6.77 -9.69
N SER A 300 -20.13 -6.48 -11.00
CA SER A 300 -19.46 -5.31 -11.59
C SER A 300 -19.97 -3.95 -11.12
N GLY A 301 -21.14 -3.89 -10.45
CA GLY A 301 -21.69 -2.67 -9.87
C GLY A 301 -21.11 -2.30 -8.50
N TRP A 302 -20.24 -3.15 -7.94
CA TRP A 302 -19.66 -3.03 -6.62
C TRP A 302 -18.13 -3.09 -6.69
N PRO A 303 -17.42 -2.67 -5.62
CA PRO A 303 -15.98 -2.93 -5.51
C PRO A 303 -15.67 -4.44 -5.60
N ASP A 304 -14.50 -4.78 -6.11
CA ASP A 304 -14.11 -6.15 -6.50
C ASP A 304 -13.28 -6.89 -5.45
N THR A 305 -13.19 -6.34 -4.23
CA THR A 305 -12.49 -6.95 -3.08
C THR A 305 -13.34 -6.90 -1.82
N TYR A 306 -13.19 -7.89 -0.93
CA TYR A 306 -13.90 -7.93 0.35
C TYR A 306 -13.62 -6.68 1.18
N TRP A 307 -12.35 -6.28 1.28
CA TRP A 307 -11.95 -5.07 1.99
C TRP A 307 -12.68 -3.83 1.47
N GLN A 308 -12.67 -3.55 0.17
CA GLN A 308 -13.35 -2.35 -0.37
C GLN A 308 -14.87 -2.41 -0.22
N VAL A 309 -15.50 -3.59 -0.35
CA VAL A 309 -16.95 -3.74 -0.15
C VAL A 309 -17.34 -3.44 1.30
N ILE A 310 -16.52 -3.88 2.25
CA ILE A 310 -16.79 -3.80 3.69
C ILE A 310 -16.45 -2.41 4.25
N THR A 311 -15.32 -1.83 3.86
CA THR A 311 -14.85 -0.54 4.41
C THR A 311 -15.40 0.68 3.69
N LYS A 312 -16.15 0.49 2.60
CA LYS A 312 -16.84 1.60 1.91
C LYS A 312 -17.82 2.28 2.89
N PRO A 313 -17.77 3.62 3.04
CA PRO A 313 -18.62 4.33 3.98
C PRO A 313 -20.10 3.96 3.83
N SER A 314 -20.75 3.78 4.98
CA SER A 314 -22.19 3.46 5.11
C SER A 314 -22.64 2.09 4.59
N HIS A 315 -21.73 1.21 4.15
CA HIS A 315 -22.10 -0.17 3.81
C HIS A 315 -22.25 -1.06 5.05
N PHE A 316 -21.34 -0.91 6.03
CA PHE A 316 -21.31 -1.63 7.30
C PHE A 316 -20.93 -0.65 8.41
N SER A 317 -21.87 -0.28 9.27
CA SER A 317 -21.71 0.91 10.13
C SER A 317 -20.58 0.77 11.15
N ALA A 318 -20.32 -0.45 11.61
CA ALA A 318 -19.24 -0.76 12.55
C ALA A 318 -17.84 -0.36 12.03
N PHE A 319 -17.67 -0.16 10.71
CA PHE A 319 -16.41 0.28 10.09
C PHE A 319 -16.32 1.80 9.92
N ASN A 320 -17.31 2.56 10.35
CA ASN A 320 -17.26 4.03 10.35
C ASN A 320 -16.48 4.55 11.57
N LEU A 321 -15.87 5.73 11.44
CA LEU A 321 -15.24 6.40 12.58
C LEU A 321 -16.32 6.91 13.54
N GLY A 322 -16.18 6.57 14.82
CA GLY A 322 -17.10 7.03 15.88
C GLY A 322 -18.36 6.17 16.08
N ASP A 323 -18.52 5.04 15.38
CA ASP A 323 -19.58 4.07 15.64
C ASP A 323 -19.30 3.29 16.94
N ASP A 324 -20.34 3.06 17.76
CA ASP A 324 -20.21 2.35 19.06
C ASP A 324 -19.72 0.90 18.91
N ASN A 325 -19.94 0.28 17.74
CA ASN A 325 -19.44 -1.07 17.45
C ASN A 325 -18.03 -1.07 16.86
N ARG A 326 -17.44 0.08 16.56
CA ARG A 326 -16.09 0.18 15.99
C ARG A 326 -15.02 -0.56 16.82
N PRO A 327 -14.94 -0.40 18.16
CA PRO A 327 -13.94 -1.10 18.97
C PRO A 327 -14.03 -2.63 18.87
N PHE A 328 -15.21 -3.18 18.60
CA PHE A 328 -15.41 -4.62 18.49
C PHE A 328 -14.90 -5.20 17.18
N VAL A 329 -15.01 -4.45 16.08
CA VAL A 329 -14.45 -4.88 14.81
C VAL A 329 -12.95 -4.58 14.72
N GLU A 330 -12.43 -3.60 15.47
CA GLU A 330 -10.98 -3.37 15.61
C GLU A 330 -10.31 -4.43 16.47
N ASP A 331 -10.86 -4.73 17.64
CA ASP A 331 -10.36 -5.79 18.51
C ASP A 331 -11.52 -6.64 19.02
N PRO A 332 -11.81 -7.79 18.37
CA PRO A 332 -12.83 -8.72 18.85
C PRO A 332 -12.60 -9.21 20.28
N PHE A 333 -11.39 -9.06 20.84
CA PHE A 333 -11.05 -9.43 22.21
C PHE A 333 -11.09 -8.24 23.18
N HIS A 334 -11.43 -7.02 22.76
CA HIS A 334 -11.31 -5.81 23.58
C HIS A 334 -12.10 -5.88 24.90
N THR A 335 -13.25 -6.56 24.92
CA THR A 335 -14.09 -6.68 26.13
C THR A 335 -13.56 -7.71 27.13
N GLY A 336 -12.67 -8.60 26.68
CA GLY A 336 -12.23 -9.78 27.43
C GLY A 336 -13.31 -10.84 27.67
N LYS A 337 -14.55 -10.66 27.19
CA LYS A 337 -15.67 -11.58 27.47
C LYS A 337 -15.57 -12.84 26.61
N GLU A 338 -15.72 -13.99 27.25
CA GLU A 338 -15.68 -15.28 26.54
C GLU A 338 -16.77 -15.40 25.47
N ILE A 339 -17.96 -14.84 25.71
CA ILE A 339 -19.05 -14.85 24.72
C ILE A 339 -18.67 -14.11 23.43
N ASP A 340 -17.90 -13.02 23.53
CA ASP A 340 -17.43 -12.26 22.36
C ASP A 340 -16.33 -13.05 21.63
N ARG A 341 -15.43 -13.72 22.36
CA ARG A 341 -14.41 -14.61 21.77
C ARG A 341 -15.04 -15.77 20.99
N GLN A 342 -16.08 -16.39 21.52
CA GLN A 342 -16.81 -17.47 20.86
C GLN A 342 -17.56 -16.98 19.62
N ALA A 343 -18.23 -15.82 19.72
CA ALA A 343 -18.89 -15.20 18.58
C ALA A 343 -17.90 -14.81 17.47
N TRP A 344 -16.71 -14.32 17.82
CA TRP A 344 -15.63 -14.04 16.87
C TRP A 344 -15.13 -15.29 16.15
N LYS A 345 -14.79 -16.35 16.89
CA LYS A 345 -14.38 -17.63 16.31
C LYS A 345 -15.44 -18.20 15.38
N LYS A 346 -16.72 -18.05 15.76
CA LYS A 346 -17.84 -18.48 14.93
C LYS A 346 -17.97 -17.67 13.65
N ALA A 347 -17.81 -16.35 13.72
CA ALA A 347 -17.79 -15.47 12.55
C ALA A 347 -16.64 -15.84 11.59
N TYR A 348 -15.46 -16.13 12.11
CA TYR A 348 -14.30 -16.58 11.33
C TYR A 348 -14.52 -17.92 10.63
N GLU A 349 -15.12 -18.90 11.32
CA GLU A 349 -15.50 -20.19 10.74
C GLU A 349 -16.47 -20.01 9.57
N ILE A 350 -17.54 -19.24 9.79
CA ILE A 350 -18.56 -18.98 8.76
C ILE A 350 -17.97 -18.24 7.57
N ALA A 351 -17.13 -17.22 7.81
CA ALA A 351 -16.46 -16.47 6.76
C ALA A 351 -15.66 -17.38 5.82
N GLY A 352 -14.84 -18.29 6.38
CA GLY A 352 -14.05 -19.23 5.59
C GLY A 352 -14.90 -20.17 4.75
N LYS A 353 -15.99 -20.66 5.32
CA LYS A 353 -16.94 -21.55 4.63
C LYS A 353 -17.75 -20.84 3.52
N VAL A 354 -18.08 -19.57 3.70
CA VAL A 354 -18.72 -18.75 2.65
C VAL A 354 -17.74 -18.47 1.52
N ILE A 355 -16.51 -18.06 1.82
CA ILE A 355 -15.47 -17.76 0.81
C ILE A 355 -15.17 -18.99 -0.04
N SER A 356 -14.89 -20.13 0.60
CA SER A 356 -14.59 -21.40 -0.07
C SER A 356 -15.78 -22.00 -0.82
N GLY A 357 -17.01 -21.55 -0.55
CA GLY A 357 -18.22 -22.07 -1.17
C GLY A 357 -18.75 -23.37 -0.56
N GLU A 358 -18.26 -23.76 0.62
CA GLU A 358 -18.77 -24.91 1.38
C GLU A 358 -20.24 -24.70 1.82
N LEU A 359 -20.61 -23.46 2.15
CA LEU A 359 -21.98 -23.10 2.51
C LEU A 359 -22.70 -22.50 1.29
N VAL A 360 -23.80 -23.13 0.85
CA VAL A 360 -24.62 -22.67 -0.28
C VAL A 360 -25.25 -21.30 -0.02
N ASP A 361 -25.38 -20.45 -1.05
CA ASP A 361 -26.03 -19.14 -0.96
C ASP A 361 -27.53 -19.27 -0.64
N PRO A 362 -27.98 -18.91 0.58
CA PRO A 362 -29.40 -18.97 0.93
C PRO A 362 -30.19 -17.76 0.40
N THR A 363 -29.50 -16.72 -0.08
CA THR A 363 -30.08 -15.44 -0.52
C THR A 363 -30.43 -15.42 -2.01
N GLN A 364 -30.06 -16.47 -2.76
CA GLN A 364 -30.31 -16.59 -4.20
C GLN A 364 -29.72 -15.44 -5.03
N GLY A 365 -28.50 -15.01 -4.69
CA GLY A 365 -27.83 -13.86 -5.30
C GLY A 365 -28.21 -12.52 -4.69
N GLY A 366 -28.66 -12.50 -3.43
CA GLY A 366 -28.97 -11.27 -2.72
C GLY A 366 -27.73 -10.40 -2.54
N ASN A 367 -27.90 -9.09 -2.67
CA ASN A 367 -26.83 -8.09 -2.57
C ASN A 367 -27.19 -6.92 -1.64
N HIS A 368 -28.40 -6.92 -1.07
CA HIS A 368 -28.87 -5.97 -0.06
C HIS A 368 -29.53 -6.72 1.09
N TYR A 369 -29.45 -6.15 2.29
CA TYR A 369 -30.21 -6.62 3.44
C TYR A 369 -30.52 -5.45 4.38
N TYR A 370 -31.55 -5.62 5.20
CA TYR A 370 -31.85 -4.76 6.35
C TYR A 370 -32.55 -5.59 7.42
N ASP A 371 -32.52 -5.12 8.67
CA ASP A 371 -33.26 -5.72 9.77
C ASP A 371 -34.42 -4.82 10.24
N ASP A 372 -35.38 -5.41 10.95
CA ASP A 372 -36.60 -4.72 11.40
C ASP A 372 -36.40 -3.77 12.59
N SER A 373 -35.15 -3.49 13.02
CA SER A 373 -34.86 -2.40 13.95
C SER A 373 -34.93 -1.02 13.31
N ILE A 374 -34.91 -0.94 11.97
CA ILE A 374 -35.07 0.30 11.22
C ILE A 374 -36.37 0.31 10.41
N SER A 375 -36.85 1.50 10.04
CA SER A 375 -37.92 1.65 9.05
C SER A 375 -37.48 1.04 7.71
N THR A 376 -38.43 0.44 6.99
CA THR A 376 -38.19 -0.09 5.64
C THR A 376 -37.47 0.96 4.78
N PRO A 377 -36.25 0.67 4.31
CA PRO A 377 -35.52 1.61 3.47
C PRO A 377 -36.24 1.85 2.15
N SER A 378 -36.10 3.04 1.57
CA SER A 378 -36.78 3.41 0.31
C SER A 378 -36.44 2.46 -0.85
N TRP A 379 -35.24 1.90 -0.88
CA TRP A 379 -34.82 0.92 -1.87
C TRP A 379 -35.50 -0.46 -1.71
N ALA A 380 -36.18 -0.71 -0.59
CA ALA A 380 -36.85 -1.97 -0.26
C ALA A 380 -38.38 -1.91 -0.35
N GLU A 381 -39.00 -0.73 -0.42
CA GLU A 381 -40.46 -0.55 -0.25
C GLU A 381 -41.32 -1.41 -1.19
N ASP A 382 -40.90 -1.54 -2.46
CA ASP A 382 -41.62 -2.31 -3.48
C ASP A 382 -40.93 -3.63 -3.87
N GLN A 383 -39.93 -4.06 -3.09
CA GLN A 383 -39.09 -5.20 -3.43
C GLN A 383 -39.46 -6.42 -2.61
N GLN A 384 -39.51 -7.59 -3.26
CA GLN A 384 -39.79 -8.86 -2.58
C GLN A 384 -38.48 -9.48 -2.05
N PRO A 385 -38.36 -9.74 -0.74
CA PRO A 385 -37.19 -10.42 -0.19
C PRO A 385 -37.01 -11.82 -0.77
N THR A 386 -35.78 -12.17 -1.12
CA THR A 386 -35.40 -13.52 -1.55
C THR A 386 -35.26 -14.47 -0.36
N LEU A 387 -34.94 -13.92 0.82
CA LEU A 387 -34.85 -14.64 2.07
C LEU A 387 -35.30 -13.73 3.22
N ILE A 388 -36.06 -14.29 4.15
CA ILE A 388 -36.36 -13.68 5.44
C ILE A 388 -35.85 -14.62 6.54
N VAL A 389 -35.05 -14.10 7.46
CA VAL A 389 -34.58 -14.85 8.63
C VAL A 389 -35.21 -14.26 9.87
N SER A 390 -36.03 -15.04 10.57
CA SER A 390 -36.68 -14.64 11.82
C SER A 390 -35.99 -15.29 13.02
N TYR A 391 -35.87 -14.55 14.12
CA TYR A 391 -35.30 -15.04 15.38
C TYR A 391 -35.87 -14.29 16.58
N THR A 392 -35.69 -14.82 17.79
CA THR A 392 -36.09 -14.15 19.03
C THR A 392 -34.92 -13.33 19.57
N ASN A 393 -35.09 -12.00 19.68
CA ASN A 393 -34.06 -11.11 20.19
C ASN A 393 -34.00 -11.09 21.72
N GLN A 394 -33.06 -10.32 22.27
CA GLN A 394 -32.81 -10.19 23.71
C GLN A 394 -34.01 -9.66 24.53
N TYR A 395 -34.98 -9.02 23.86
CA TYR A 395 -36.22 -8.51 24.46
C TYR A 395 -37.38 -9.51 24.35
N ARG A 396 -37.11 -10.76 23.94
CA ARG A 396 -38.12 -11.80 23.68
C ARG A 396 -39.14 -11.41 22.61
N ARG A 397 -38.74 -10.56 21.66
CA ARG A 397 -39.54 -10.19 20.50
C ARG A 397 -39.04 -10.92 19.27
N GLU A 398 -39.94 -11.22 18.34
CA GLU A 398 -39.57 -11.65 17.00
C GLU A 398 -38.85 -10.49 16.30
N ALA A 399 -37.67 -10.77 15.76
CA ALA A 399 -36.88 -9.89 14.92
C ALA A 399 -36.68 -10.57 13.55
N LYS A 400 -36.54 -9.77 12.49
CA LYS A 400 -36.45 -10.23 11.11
C LYS A 400 -35.32 -9.53 10.39
N VAL A 401 -34.58 -10.30 9.60
CA VAL A 401 -33.61 -9.80 8.63
C VAL A 401 -34.10 -10.15 7.24
N PHE A 402 -34.23 -9.15 6.38
CA PHE A 402 -34.72 -9.26 5.01
C PHE A 402 -33.54 -9.17 4.06
N PHE A 403 -33.44 -10.10 3.13
CA PHE A 403 -32.39 -10.14 2.11
C PHE A 403 -33.03 -9.97 0.72
N LEU A 404 -32.44 -9.11 -0.11
CA LEU A 404 -32.99 -8.74 -1.40
C LEU A 404 -31.91 -8.80 -2.49
N LYS A 405 -32.36 -9.03 -3.71
CA LYS A 405 -31.54 -8.99 -4.93
C LYS A 405 -32.01 -7.82 -5.79
N LEU A 406 -31.20 -6.76 -5.87
CA LEU A 406 -31.48 -5.53 -6.60
C LEU A 406 -30.53 -5.31 -7.77
#